data_AF-A0A4R6Y0I7-F1
#
_entry.id   AF-A0A4R6Y0I7-F1
#
_cell.length_a   1.000
_cell.length_b   1.000
_cell.length_c   1.000
_cell.angle_alpha   90.00
_cell.angle_beta   90.00
_cell.angle_gamma   90.00
#
_symmetry.space_group_name_H-M   'P 1'
#
loop_
_entity.id
_entity.type
_entity.pdbx_description
1 polymer ?
#
loop_
_entity_poly.entity_id
_entity_poly.type
_entity_poly.pdbx_seq_one_letter_code
_entity_poly.pdbx_strand_id
1 'polypeptide(L)'
;MGAADRLCQEAVSFATNRKQFGKPISEHQLIQAMLADSGTEAFAGRAMVLEAARMFDDGAVPSRAVLKFGWRDLQHRHRIGSGGEVNRVLC
;
A
#
# COMPACT_ATOMS: atom_id res chain seq x y z
N MET A 1 -8.18 6.06 9.67
CA MET A 1 -7.07 5.83 8.71
C MET A 1 -5.98 6.91 8.73
N GLY A 2 -6.09 8.00 9.52
CA GLY A 2 -5.06 9.06 9.51
C GLY A 2 -3.69 8.61 10.04
N ALA A 3 -3.65 7.68 11.00
CA ALA A 3 -2.38 7.16 11.53
C ALA A 3 -1.60 6.35 10.49
N ALA A 4 -2.26 5.51 9.68
CA ALA A 4 -1.60 4.70 8.65
C ALA A 4 -0.93 5.56 7.57
N ASP A 5 -1.62 6.57 7.06
CA ASP A 5 -1.06 7.50 6.07
C ASP A 5 0.10 8.31 6.65
N ARG A 6 -0.01 8.76 7.91
CA ARG A 6 1.07 9.46 8.59
C ARG A 6 2.30 8.58 8.75
N LEU A 7 2.11 7.33 9.16
CA LEU A 7 3.21 6.36 9.27
C LEU A 7 3.87 6.06 7.92
N CYS A 8 3.08 5.96 6.83
CA CYS A 8 3.64 5.80 5.49
C CYS A 8 4.48 7.01 5.07
N GLN A 9 4.01 8.24 5.35
CA GLN A 9 4.75 9.47 5.07
C GLN A 9 6.04 9.57 5.89
N GLU A 10 5.98 9.22 7.19
CA GLU A 10 7.15 9.18 8.07
C GLU A 10 8.16 8.12 7.60
N ALA A 11 7.70 6.94 7.16
CA ALA A 11 8.55 5.89 6.62
C ALA A 11 9.26 6.33 5.32
N VAL A 12 8.56 7.02 4.42
CA VAL A 12 9.16 7.60 3.20
C VAL A 12 10.19 8.66 3.57
N SER A 13 9.84 9.59 4.46
CA SER A 13 10.77 10.63 4.93
C SER A 13 12.03 10.04 5.56
N PHE A 14 11.88 9.01 6.39
CA PHE A 14 13.00 8.29 6.97
C PHE A 14 13.87 7.63 5.89
N ALA A 15 13.25 6.98 4.91
CA ALA A 15 13.96 6.30 3.82
C ALA A 15 14.76 7.26 2.93
N THR A 16 14.26 8.48 2.72
CA THR A 16 14.96 9.51 1.94
C THR A 16 16.12 10.14 2.72
N ASN A 17 15.95 10.35 4.02
CA ASN A 17 16.96 11.03 4.85
C ASN A 17 18.09 10.09 5.29
N ARG A 18 17.82 8.81 5.48
CA ARG A 18 18.83 7.83 5.93
C ARG A 18 19.72 7.38 4.77
N LYS A 19 21.03 7.63 4.88
CA LYS A 19 22.04 7.17 3.92
C LYS A 19 22.79 5.94 4.42
N GLN A 20 22.89 4.90 3.60
CA GLN A 20 23.64 3.67 3.86
C GLN A 20 24.22 3.13 2.55
N PHE A 21 25.36 2.45 2.58
CA PHE A 21 26.02 1.96 1.36
C PHE A 21 26.28 3.07 0.31
N GLY A 22 26.57 4.29 0.77
CA GLY A 22 26.87 5.44 -0.08
C GLY A 22 25.66 6.16 -0.68
N LYS A 23 24.42 5.70 -0.44
CA LYS A 23 23.19 6.29 -1.02
C LYS A 23 22.01 6.30 -0.04
N PRO A 24 20.96 7.10 -0.27
CA PRO A 24 19.70 7.00 0.46
C PRO A 24 19.11 5.58 0.41
N ILE A 25 18.54 5.12 1.52
CA ILE A 25 17.96 3.76 1.56
C ILE A 25 16.71 3.63 0.68
N SER A 26 16.08 4.76 0.32
CA SER A 26 14.98 4.84 -0.65
C SER A 26 15.36 4.40 -2.07
N GLU A 27 16.66 4.28 -2.39
CA GLU A 27 17.14 3.83 -3.71
C GLU A 27 17.34 2.30 -3.79
N HIS A 28 17.11 1.57 -2.70
CA HIS A 28 17.15 0.11 -2.72
C HIS A 28 15.79 -0.45 -3.15
N GLN A 29 15.78 -1.30 -4.18
CA GLN A 29 14.57 -1.90 -4.77
C GLN A 29 13.66 -2.58 -3.74
N LEU A 30 14.25 -3.27 -2.76
CA LEU A 30 13.49 -3.93 -1.68
C LEU A 30 12.77 -2.92 -0.78
N ILE A 31 13.40 -1.78 -0.49
CA ILE A 31 12.79 -0.72 0.32
C ILE A 31 11.66 -0.04 -0.47
N GLN A 32 11.86 0.19 -1.78
CA GLN A 32 10.81 0.72 -2.65
C GLN A 32 9.60 -0.20 -2.72
N ALA A 33 9.81 -1.51 -2.87
CA ALA A 33 8.74 -2.50 -2.86
C ALA A 33 7.97 -2.49 -1.54
N MET A 34 8.67 -2.50 -0.39
CA MET A 34 8.02 -2.46 0.93
C MET A 34 7.21 -1.18 1.15
N LEU A 35 7.73 -0.01 0.73
CA LEU A 35 7.01 1.26 0.83
C LEU A 35 5.79 1.31 -0.10
N ALA A 36 5.91 0.76 -1.32
CA ALA A 36 4.82 0.67 -2.28
C ALA A 36 3.69 -0.23 -1.77
N ASP A 37 4.04 -1.38 -1.20
CA ASP A 37 3.08 -2.30 -0.59
C ASP A 37 2.36 -1.63 0.59
N SER A 38 3.12 -0.99 1.50
CA SER A 38 2.55 -0.29 2.65
C SER A 38 1.58 0.82 2.25
N GLY A 39 1.93 1.62 1.24
CA GLY A 39 1.04 2.67 0.70
C GLY A 39 -0.22 2.10 0.05
N THR A 40 -0.08 0.98 -0.65
CA THR A 40 -1.20 0.28 -1.28
C THR A 40 -2.18 -0.26 -0.23
N GLU A 41 -1.68 -0.86 0.85
CA GLU A 41 -2.50 -1.36 1.96
C GLU A 41 -3.23 -0.22 2.68
N ALA A 42 -2.56 0.91 2.92
CA ALA A 42 -3.18 2.08 3.54
C ALA A 42 -4.33 2.65 2.69
N PHE A 43 -4.12 2.74 1.37
CA PHE A 43 -5.15 3.17 0.43
C PHE A 43 -6.34 2.19 0.40
N ALA A 44 -6.07 0.89 0.34
CA ALA A 44 -7.09 -0.15 0.37
C ALA A 44 -7.93 -0.07 1.66
N GLY A 45 -7.26 0.07 2.80
CA GLY A 45 -7.88 0.32 4.10
C GLY A 45 -8.86 1.48 4.04
N ARG A 46 -8.40 2.64 3.58
CA ARG A 46 -9.21 3.86 3.46
C ARG A 46 -10.44 3.64 2.57
N ALA A 47 -10.27 3.01 1.41
CA ALA A 47 -11.37 2.72 0.50
C ALA A 47 -12.43 1.83 1.16
N MET A 48 -12.03 0.78 1.89
CA MET A 48 -12.98 -0.10 2.58
C MET A 48 -13.77 0.60 3.67
N VAL A 49 -13.13 1.49 4.43
CA VAL A 49 -13.83 2.27 5.48
C VAL A 49 -14.84 3.23 4.88
N LEU A 50 -14.48 3.90 3.78
CA LEU A 50 -15.39 4.81 3.08
C LEU A 50 -16.59 4.06 2.49
N GLU A 51 -16.35 2.89 1.88
CA GLU A 51 -17.44 2.09 1.34
C GLU A 51 -18.34 1.53 2.45
N ALA A 52 -17.77 1.09 3.57
CA ALA A 52 -18.56 0.67 4.72
C ALA A 52 -19.41 1.81 5.30
N ALA A 53 -18.88 3.04 5.35
CA ALA A 53 -19.63 4.22 5.78
C ALA A 53 -20.78 4.53 4.81
N ARG A 54 -20.52 4.51 3.50
CA ARG A 54 -21.54 4.72 2.47
C ARG A 54 -22.69 3.72 2.58
N MET A 55 -22.37 2.43 2.77
CA MET A 55 -23.38 1.39 2.95
C MET A 55 -24.21 1.62 4.23
N PHE A 56 -23.58 2.06 5.31
CA PHE A 56 -24.27 2.38 6.55
C PHE A 56 -25.24 3.55 6.37
N ASP A 57 -24.80 4.61 5.67
CA ASP A 57 -25.63 5.78 5.35
C ASP A 57 -26.82 5.41 4.45
N ASP A 58 -26.63 4.46 3.53
CA ASP A 58 -27.70 3.89 2.68
C ASP A 58 -28.66 2.95 3.46
N GLY A 59 -28.49 2.80 4.78
CA GLY A 59 -29.31 1.95 5.65
C GLY A 59 -29.00 0.46 5.56
N ALA A 60 -27.95 0.07 4.83
CA ALA A 60 -27.48 -1.30 4.75
C ALA A 60 -26.51 -1.62 5.90
N VAL A 61 -26.61 -2.83 6.45
CA VAL A 61 -25.63 -3.29 7.44
C VAL A 61 -24.32 -3.60 6.68
N PRO A 62 -23.18 -2.96 7.01
CA PRO A 62 -21.92 -3.26 6.34
C PRO A 62 -21.56 -4.72 6.64
N SER A 63 -21.83 -5.59 5.67
CA SER A 63 -21.64 -7.02 5.81
C SER A 63 -20.15 -7.37 5.69
N ARG A 64 -19.76 -8.52 6.26
CA ARG A 64 -18.40 -9.08 6.17
C ARG A 64 -17.86 -9.20 4.73
N ALA A 65 -18.71 -9.01 3.72
CA ALA A 65 -18.35 -8.95 2.31
C ALA A 65 -17.48 -7.73 1.94
N VAL A 66 -17.66 -6.56 2.56
CA VAL A 66 -16.84 -5.36 2.25
C VAL A 66 -15.36 -5.63 2.58
N LEU A 67 -15.10 -6.30 3.71
CA LEU A 67 -13.76 -6.76 4.10
C LEU A 67 -13.23 -7.89 3.21
N LYS A 68 -14.08 -8.63 2.50
CA LYS A 68 -13.67 -9.79 1.70
C LYS A 68 -13.43 -9.42 0.23
N PHE A 69 -14.15 -8.44 -0.30
CA PHE A 69 -14.08 -8.00 -1.69
C PHE A 69 -12.79 -7.22 -1.96
N GLY A 70 -12.41 -6.29 -1.06
CA GLY A 70 -11.17 -5.51 -1.20
C GLY A 70 -9.89 -6.33 -1.07
N TRP A 71 -9.80 -7.25 -0.10
CA TRP A 71 -8.54 -7.95 0.20
C TRP A 71 -8.21 -9.11 -0.74
N ARG A 72 -9.20 -9.82 -1.31
CA ARG A 72 -8.93 -10.92 -2.26
C ARG A 72 -8.33 -10.43 -3.57
N ASP A 73 -8.85 -9.33 -4.09
CA ASP A 73 -8.34 -8.73 -5.33
C ASP A 73 -6.98 -8.04 -5.15
N LEU A 74 -6.63 -7.69 -3.92
CA LEU A 74 -5.28 -7.21 -3.55
C LEU A 74 -4.28 -8.36 -3.39
N GLN A 75 -4.64 -9.46 -2.72
CA GLN A 75 -3.77 -10.63 -2.60
C GLN A 75 -3.47 -11.32 -3.93
N HIS A 76 -4.42 -11.32 -4.88
CA HIS A 76 -4.17 -11.84 -6.23
C HIS A 76 -3.11 -11.02 -6.99
N ARG A 77 -2.98 -9.71 -6.70
CA ARG A 77 -1.93 -8.84 -7.26
C ARG A 77 -0.57 -8.97 -6.56
N HIS A 78 -0.49 -9.45 -5.32
CA HIS A 78 0.81 -9.74 -4.69
C HIS A 78 1.54 -10.96 -5.29
N ARG A 79 0.86 -11.82 -6.07
CA ARG A 79 1.50 -12.97 -6.73
C ARG A 79 2.30 -12.62 -7.99
N ILE A 80 2.11 -11.42 -8.55
CA ILE A 80 2.83 -10.92 -9.73
C ILE A 80 4.08 -10.08 -9.38
N GLY A 81 4.44 -9.99 -8.08
CA GLY A 81 5.61 -9.24 -7.61
C GLY A 81 6.90 -10.05 -7.40
N SER A 82 6.90 -11.37 -7.65
CA SER A 82 8.12 -12.20 -7.55
C SER A 82 8.71 -12.47 -8.93
N GLY A 83 9.47 -11.50 -9.46
CA GLY A 83 10.41 -11.73 -10.56
C GLY A 83 9.94 -11.24 -11.93
N GLY A 84 10.41 -10.05 -12.31
CA GLY A 84 10.77 -9.81 -13.71
C GLY A 84 10.01 -8.74 -14.48
N GLU A 85 9.88 -7.50 -14.01
CA GLU A 85 9.63 -6.38 -14.95
C GLU A 85 9.98 -4.98 -14.40
N VAL A 86 11.17 -4.80 -13.82
CA VAL A 86 11.69 -3.44 -13.48
C VAL A 86 12.81 -3.00 -14.44
N ASN A 87 13.19 -3.84 -15.41
CA ASN A 87 14.33 -3.56 -16.30
C ASN A 87 13.91 -3.42 -17.77
N ARG A 88 13.02 -2.48 -18.09
CA ARG A 88 12.75 -2.11 -19.49
C ARG A 88 12.60 -0.61 -19.77
N VAL A 89 13.01 0.25 -18.84
CA VAL A 89 13.03 1.73 -19.05
C VAL A 89 14.45 2.32 -18.93
N LEU A 90 15.49 1.50 -18.91
CA LEU A 90 16.86 1.94 -19.13
C LEU A 90 17.57 1.00 -20.12
N CYS A 91 17.40 1.29 -21.42
CA CYS A 91 18.36 1.03 -22.49
C CYS A 91 18.09 2.07 -23.58
#